data_AF-A0A7S3L972-F1
#
_entry.id   AF-A0A7S3L972-F1
#
_cell.length_a   1.000
_cell.length_b   1.000
_cell.length_c   1.000
_cell.angle_alpha   90.00
_cell.angle_beta   90.00
_cell.angle_gamma   90.00
#
_symmetry.space_group_name_H-M   'P 1'
#
loop_
_entity.id
_entity.type
_entity.pdbx_description
1 polymer ?
#
loop_
_entity_poly.entity_id
_entity_poly.type
_entity_poly.pdbx_seq_one_letter_code
_entity_poly.pdbx_strand_id
1 'polypeptide(L)'
;DDHRIRLASLSLLGDLLSTIGGTSVLRGDGDTQDDIRKAERAQAQIALALGPDTRKRVLSKLYMARNDSMHAVRHSAIQIWKTVVSVTARALRDILAVLVNLIVENLASGHEERTVVA
;
A
#
# COMPACT_ATOMS: atom_id res chain seq x y z
N ASP A 1 1.60 19.71 10.19
CA ASP A 1 2.36 19.63 8.92
C ASP A 1 2.80 18.24 8.48
N ASP A 2 2.72 17.21 9.33
CA ASP A 2 3.25 15.86 9.02
C ASP A 2 2.54 15.12 7.86
N HIS A 3 1.21 15.25 7.73
CA HIS A 3 0.44 14.50 6.72
C HIS A 3 0.86 14.79 5.27
N ARG A 4 1.46 15.97 5.00
CA ARG A 4 1.97 16.34 3.67
C ARG A 4 3.18 15.50 3.30
N ILE A 5 4.02 15.13 4.27
CA ILE A 5 5.17 14.22 4.08
C ILE A 5 4.67 12.82 3.77
N ARG A 6 3.67 12.34 4.52
CA ARG A 6 3.06 11.02 4.26
C ARG A 6 2.40 10.95 2.89
N LEU A 7 1.67 12.01 2.50
CA LEU A 7 1.06 12.12 1.18
C LEU A 7 2.09 12.16 0.05
N ALA A 8 3.17 12.93 0.20
CA ALA A 8 4.26 12.97 -0.78
C ALA A 8 4.99 11.62 -0.88
N SER A 9 5.18 10.94 0.25
CA SER A 9 5.76 9.59 0.30
C SER A 9 4.88 8.57 -0.42
N LEU A 10 3.56 8.64 -0.26
CA LEU A 10 2.62 7.81 -1.00
C LEU A 10 2.63 8.13 -2.50
N SER A 11 2.77 9.39 -2.88
CA SER A 11 2.85 9.78 -4.29
C SER A 11 4.09 9.16 -4.95
N LEU A 12 5.26 9.29 -4.31
CA LEU A 12 6.49 8.66 -4.78
C LEU A 12 6.38 7.12 -4.84
N LEU A 13 5.77 6.51 -3.82
CA LEU A 13 5.54 5.06 -3.80
C LEU A 13 4.59 4.63 -4.94
N GLY A 14 3.53 5.40 -5.18
CA GLY A 14 2.58 5.16 -6.25
C GLY A 14 3.24 5.22 -7.63
N ASP A 15 4.09 6.22 -7.87
CA ASP A 15 4.84 6.38 -9.11
C ASP A 15 5.84 5.23 -9.31
N LEU A 16 6.56 4.83 -8.26
CA LEU A 16 7.48 3.71 -8.30
C LEU A 16 6.77 2.40 -8.63
N LEU A 17 5.67 2.09 -7.92
CA LEU A 17 4.91 0.86 -8.15
C LEU A 17 4.21 0.86 -9.51
N SER A 18 3.77 2.01 -9.99
CA SER A 18 3.22 2.18 -11.34
C SER A 18 4.28 1.88 -12.40
N THR A 19 5.49 2.43 -12.22
CA THR A 19 6.63 2.22 -13.12
C THR A 19 7.04 0.74 -13.17
N ILE A 20 7.18 0.10 -12.02
CA ILE A 20 7.54 -1.32 -11.93
C ILE A 20 6.39 -2.21 -12.45
N GLY A 21 5.16 -1.88 -12.08
CA GLY A 21 3.97 -2.63 -12.41
C GLY A 21 3.52 -2.51 -13.87
N GLY A 22 4.13 -1.59 -14.64
CA GLY A 22 3.68 -1.28 -16.00
C GLY A 22 2.23 -0.78 -16.04
N THR A 23 1.82 -0.02 -15.03
CA THR A 23 0.46 0.48 -14.86
C THR A 23 0.47 1.96 -14.46
N SER A 24 -0.69 2.57 -14.29
CA SER A 24 -0.85 3.92 -13.74
C SER A 24 -1.79 3.89 -12.55
N VAL A 25 -1.57 4.74 -11.55
CA VAL A 25 -2.46 4.88 -10.40
C VAL A 25 -3.90 5.06 -10.87
N LEU A 26 -4.76 4.19 -10.35
CA LEU A 26 -6.16 4.10 -10.69
C LEU A 26 -6.90 5.37 -10.23
N ARG A 27 -7.83 5.85 -11.06
CA ARG A 27 -8.59 7.09 -10.80
C ARG A 27 -10.08 6.84 -10.52
N GLY A 28 -10.49 5.58 -10.39
CA GLY A 28 -11.87 5.15 -10.19
C GLY A 28 -12.02 4.13 -9.05
N ASP A 29 -13.03 3.27 -9.15
CA ASP A 29 -13.31 2.28 -8.12
C ASP A 29 -12.54 0.96 -8.26
N GLY A 30 -11.98 0.68 -9.44
CA GLY A 30 -11.11 -0.47 -9.67
C GLY A 30 -11.85 -1.81 -9.65
N ASP A 31 -13.15 -1.78 -9.93
CA ASP A 31 -14.06 -2.93 -9.92
C ASP A 31 -14.32 -3.49 -11.33
N THR A 32 -13.84 -2.81 -12.37
CA THR A 32 -13.97 -3.31 -13.73
C THR A 32 -13.06 -4.53 -13.94
N GLN A 33 -13.48 -5.43 -14.84
CA GLN A 33 -12.66 -6.60 -15.17
C GLN A 33 -11.29 -6.22 -15.75
N ASP A 34 -11.19 -5.08 -16.45
CA ASP A 34 -9.92 -4.58 -16.98
C ASP A 34 -9.00 -4.07 -15.86
N ASP A 35 -9.54 -3.36 -14.87
CA ASP A 35 -8.78 -2.88 -13.71
C ASP A 35 -8.23 -4.05 -12.89
N ILE A 36 -9.05 -5.09 -12.66
CA ILE A 36 -8.61 -6.29 -11.95
C ILE A 36 -7.46 -6.97 -12.71
N ARG A 37 -7.56 -7.12 -14.04
CA ARG A 37 -6.51 -7.71 -14.88
C ARG A 37 -5.24 -6.86 -14.88
N LYS A 38 -5.35 -5.52 -14.89
CA LYS A 38 -4.21 -4.61 -14.76
C LYS A 38 -3.53 -4.77 -13.40
N ALA A 39 -4.31 -4.84 -12.31
CA ALA A 39 -3.78 -5.05 -10.98
C ALA A 39 -3.08 -6.41 -10.84
N GLU A 40 -3.62 -7.49 -11.44
CA GLU A 40 -2.97 -8.81 -11.45
C GLU A 40 -1.61 -8.77 -12.16
N ARG A 41 -1.54 -8.12 -13.33
CA ARG A 41 -0.28 -7.94 -14.08
C ARG A 41 0.72 -7.11 -13.28
N ALA A 42 0.29 -5.98 -12.73
CA ALA A 42 1.14 -5.12 -11.90
C ALA A 42 1.68 -5.88 -10.68
N GLN A 43 0.81 -6.64 -10.00
CA GLN A 43 1.20 -7.44 -8.84
C GLN A 43 2.27 -8.48 -9.19
N ALA A 44 2.17 -9.11 -10.37
CA ALA A 44 3.18 -10.06 -10.84
C ALA A 44 4.53 -9.38 -11.14
N GLN A 45 4.53 -8.23 -11.83
CA GLN A 45 5.75 -7.49 -12.13
C GLN A 45 6.43 -6.96 -10.86
N ILE A 46 5.65 -6.39 -9.94
CA ILE A 46 6.15 -5.93 -8.64
C ILE A 46 6.75 -7.09 -7.83
N ALA A 47 6.15 -8.28 -7.91
CA ALA A 47 6.69 -9.47 -7.25
C ALA A 47 8.05 -9.89 -7.78
N LEU A 48 8.23 -9.87 -9.11
CA LEU A 48 9.49 -10.20 -9.76
C LEU A 48 10.57 -9.17 -9.42
N ALA A 49 10.24 -7.88 -9.46
CA ALA A 49 11.21 -6.80 -9.25
C ALA A 49 11.65 -6.63 -7.78
N LEU A 50 10.71 -6.69 -6.83
CA LEU A 50 11.03 -6.42 -5.41
C LEU A 50 11.43 -7.68 -4.64
N GLY A 51 11.07 -8.87 -5.13
CA GLY A 51 11.18 -10.10 -4.36
C GLY A 51 10.20 -10.19 -3.18
N PRO A 52 10.13 -11.36 -2.51
CA PRO A 52 9.06 -11.67 -1.57
C PRO A 52 9.04 -10.79 -0.31
N ASP A 53 10.20 -10.54 0.30
CA ASP A 53 10.25 -9.86 1.61
C ASP A 53 10.03 -8.35 1.48
N THR A 54 10.68 -7.72 0.50
CA THR A 54 10.50 -6.30 0.23
C THR A 54 9.08 -6.02 -0.23
N ARG A 55 8.52 -6.86 -1.11
CA ARG A 55 7.10 -6.74 -1.52
C ARG A 55 6.17 -6.80 -0.31
N LYS A 56 6.33 -7.79 0.58
CA LYS A 56 5.49 -7.92 1.78
C LYS A 56 5.59 -6.67 2.67
N ARG A 57 6.80 -6.18 2.95
CA ARG A 57 7.00 -4.96 3.75
C ARG A 57 6.35 -3.73 3.11
N VAL A 58 6.51 -3.54 1.80
CA VAL A 58 5.91 -2.41 1.07
C VAL A 58 4.38 -2.49 1.13
N LEU A 59 3.80 -3.65 0.83
CA LEU A 59 2.36 -3.84 0.86
C LEU A 59 1.78 -3.71 2.28
N SER A 60 2.48 -4.18 3.31
CA SER A 60 2.07 -3.98 4.71
C SER A 60 2.02 -2.50 5.07
N LYS A 61 3.05 -1.73 4.74
CA LYS A 61 3.08 -0.27 5.01
C LYS A 61 1.98 0.47 4.23
N LEU A 62 1.78 0.12 2.96
CA LEU A 62 0.70 0.67 2.15
C LEU A 62 -0.67 0.33 2.74
N TYR A 63 -0.87 -0.90 3.23
CA TYR A 63 -2.11 -1.32 3.87
C TYR A 63 -2.38 -0.53 5.14
N MET A 64 -1.37 -0.27 5.97
CA MET A 64 -1.51 0.60 7.15
C MET A 64 -1.96 2.01 6.77
N ALA A 65 -1.37 2.60 5.73
CA ALA A 65 -1.71 3.95 5.26
C ALA A 65 -3.17 4.10 4.79
N ARG A 66 -3.87 3.00 4.49
CA ARG A 66 -5.32 3.02 4.20
C ARG A 66 -6.19 3.35 5.41
N ASN A 67 -5.62 3.37 6.61
CA ASN A 67 -6.32 3.78 7.83
C ASN A 67 -5.80 5.12 8.36
N ASP A 68 -5.01 5.89 7.58
CA ASP A 68 -4.51 7.19 8.03
C ASP A 68 -5.66 8.11 8.48
N SER A 69 -5.45 8.91 9.53
CA SER A 69 -6.45 9.85 10.06
C SER A 69 -6.84 10.92 9.02
N MET A 70 -5.89 11.35 8.20
CA MET A 70 -6.11 12.37 7.17
C MET A 70 -6.71 11.74 5.91
N HIS A 71 -7.87 12.26 5.50
CA HIS A 71 -8.61 11.75 4.34
C HIS A 71 -7.78 11.70 3.06
N ALA A 72 -6.97 12.74 2.78
CA ALA A 72 -6.16 12.79 1.56
C ALA A 72 -5.12 11.66 1.49
N VAL A 73 -4.46 11.34 2.61
CA VAL A 73 -3.47 10.27 2.72
C VAL A 73 -4.17 8.92 2.54
N ARG A 74 -5.27 8.71 3.26
CA ARG A 74 -6.10 7.50 3.18
C ARG A 74 -6.60 7.24 1.76
N HIS A 75 -7.14 8.26 1.10
CA HIS A 75 -7.65 8.16 -0.27
C HIS A 75 -6.53 7.78 -1.25
N SER A 76 -5.37 8.44 -1.17
CA SER A 76 -4.20 8.12 -2.01
C SER A 76 -3.73 6.67 -1.80
N ALA A 77 -3.62 6.22 -0.55
CA ALA A 77 -3.23 4.85 -0.24
C ALA A 77 -4.22 3.81 -0.79
N ILE A 78 -5.53 4.07 -0.70
CA ILE A 78 -6.56 3.19 -1.26
C ILE A 78 -6.43 3.08 -2.78
N GLN A 79 -6.21 4.19 -3.48
CA GLN A 79 -6.06 4.18 -4.94
C GLN A 79 -4.80 3.43 -5.39
N ILE A 80 -3.66 3.65 -4.72
CA ILE A 80 -2.43 2.88 -4.98
C ILE A 80 -2.66 1.40 -4.70
N TRP A 81 -3.34 1.05 -3.59
CA TRP A 81 -3.67 -0.34 -3.28
C TRP A 81 -4.50 -1.01 -4.37
N LYS A 82 -5.60 -0.39 -4.80
CA LYS A 82 -6.46 -0.90 -5.89
C LYS A 82 -5.71 -1.06 -7.21
N THR A 83 -4.70 -0.23 -7.45
CA THR A 83 -3.86 -0.28 -8.66
C THR A 83 -2.97 -1.53 -8.70
N VAL A 84 -2.47 -1.98 -7.54
CA VAL A 84 -1.40 -2.99 -7.46
C VAL A 84 -1.82 -4.29 -6.81
N VAL A 85 -3.05 -4.36 -6.26
CA VAL A 85 -3.61 -5.53 -5.60
C VAL A 85 -4.98 -5.83 -6.17
N SER A 86 -5.12 -6.99 -6.82
CA SER A 86 -6.39 -7.43 -7.41
C SER A 86 -7.36 -8.01 -6.39
N VAL A 87 -6.87 -8.73 -5.38
CA VAL A 87 -7.70 -9.42 -4.38
C VAL A 87 -7.21 -9.12 -2.96
N THR A 88 -7.90 -8.18 -2.30
CA THR A 88 -7.51 -7.69 -0.97
C THR A 88 -7.41 -8.79 0.08
N ALA A 89 -8.37 -9.72 0.17
CA ALA A 89 -8.37 -10.78 1.18
C ALA A 89 -7.21 -11.79 1.01
N ARG A 90 -6.74 -12.00 -0.22
CA ARG A 90 -5.57 -12.85 -0.49
C ARG A 90 -4.30 -12.12 -0.11
N ALA A 91 -4.12 -10.90 -0.62
CA ALA A 91 -2.94 -10.10 -0.32
C ALA A 91 -2.78 -9.83 1.19
N LEU A 92 -3.88 -9.56 1.91
CA LEU A 92 -3.85 -9.35 3.35
C LEU A 92 -3.36 -10.60 4.10
N ARG A 93 -3.84 -11.79 3.73
CA ARG A 93 -3.36 -13.04 4.33
C ARG A 93 -1.86 -13.24 4.11
N ASP A 94 -1.37 -12.92 2.92
CA ASP A 94 0.04 -13.10 2.56
C ASP A 94 0.99 -12.15 3.32
N ILE A 95 0.50 -10.98 3.74
CA ILE A 95 1.29 -9.95 4.43
C ILE A 95 1.00 -9.88 5.93
N LEU A 96 0.04 -10.65 6.45
CA LEU A 96 -0.50 -10.49 7.81
C LEU A 96 0.58 -10.54 8.89
N ALA A 97 1.49 -11.52 8.84
CA ALA A 97 2.57 -11.64 9.82
C ALA A 97 3.49 -10.40 9.83
N VAL A 98 3.85 -9.90 8.64
CA VAL A 98 4.69 -8.69 8.50
C VAL A 98 3.93 -7.45 8.97
N LEU A 99 2.64 -7.36 8.66
CA LEU A 99 1.78 -6.26 9.08
C LEU A 99 1.66 -6.20 10.60
N VAL A 100 1.40 -7.33 11.27
CA VAL A 100 1.29 -7.38 12.73
C VAL A 100 2.61 -7.02 13.40
N ASN A 101 3.74 -7.54 12.92
CA ASN A 101 5.05 -7.18 13.46
C ASN A 101 5.31 -5.66 13.35
N LEU A 102 5.03 -5.04 12.20
CA LEU A 102 5.16 -3.59 12.02
C LEU A 102 4.27 -2.79 12.98
N ILE A 103 3.03 -3.26 13.23
CA ILE A 103 2.12 -2.61 14.18
C ILE A 103 2.71 -2.70 15.59
N VAL A 104 3.15 -3.87 16.03
CA VAL A 104 3.73 -4.07 17.36
C VAL A 104 5.00 -3.23 17.54
N GLU A 105 5.90 -3.21 16.55
CA GLU A 105 7.11 -2.39 16.57
C GLU A 105 6.78 -0.89 16.66
N ASN A 106 5.80 -0.41 15.90
CA ASN A 106 5.37 0.99 15.94
C ASN A 106 4.78 1.36 17.30
N LEU A 107 3.95 0.48 17.89
CA LEU A 107 3.38 0.67 19.23
C LEU A 107 4.46 0.66 20.32
N ALA A 108 5.49 -0.17 20.17
CA ALA A 108 6.60 -0.25 21.11
C ALA A 108 7.61 0.91 20.97
N SER A 109 7.54 1.71 19.90
CA SER A 109 8.56 2.71 19.56
C SER A 109 8.61 3.93 20.50
N GLY A 110 7.57 4.16 21.31
CA GLY A 110 7.44 5.35 22.16
C GLY A 110 7.25 6.67 21.38
N HIS A 111 7.13 6.60 20.05
CA HIS A 111 6.91 7.77 19.19
C HIS A 111 5.42 8.05 19.05
N GLU A 112 4.94 9.19 19.56
CA GLU A 112 3.50 9.51 19.65
C GLU A 112 2.73 9.22 18.35
N GLU A 113 3.21 9.71 17.20
CA GLU A 113 2.54 9.49 15.90
C GLU A 113 2.48 8.02 15.45
N ARG A 114 3.43 7.17 15.87
CA ARG A 114 3.47 5.74 15.52
C ARG A 114 2.71 4.89 16.52
N THR A 115 2.51 5.40 17.74
CA THR A 115 1.75 4.76 18.80
C THR A 115 0.25 5.04 18.76
N VAL A 116 -0.18 6.05 17.99
CA VAL A 116 -1.61 6.26 17.72
C VAL A 116 -2.08 5.22 16.70
N VAL A 117 -2.88 4.26 17.17
CA VAL A 117 -3.70 3.43 16.29
C VAL A 117 -4.82 4.31 15.76
N ALA A 118 -4.86 4.50 14.44
CA ALA A 118 -5.90 5.29 13.78
C ALA A 118 -7.28 4.62 13.83
#